data_AF-A0A7X8U9T2-F1
#
_entry.id   AF-A0A7X8U9T2-F1
#
_cell.length_a   1.000
_cell.length_b   1.000
_cell.length_c   1.000
_cell.angle_alpha   90.00
_cell.angle_beta   90.00
_cell.angle_gamma   90.00
#
_symmetry.space_group_name_H-M   'P 1'
#
loop_
_entity.id
_entity.type
_entity.pdbx_description
1 polymer ?
#
loop_
_entity_poly.entity_id
_entity_poly.type
_entity_poly.pdbx_seq_one_letter_code
_entity_poly.pdbx_strand_id
1 'polypeptide(L)'
;MTVNKAPYIRVFILLAAVVMLFFAPTREFLKITFFLGIPFLLFYVLMSRQIRYSLPWFICGILVLGVIGLYGYMLVHLPQRVEVREIIREGGTLVAEGKYDHAIEEYQRLEKLGQAEKMEEKISLARQEQQAAQQLEQARQKLAQGDKQAAREIIANIEPGTRAAVEARDLRKQLGL
;
A
#
# COMPACT_ATOMS: atom_id res chain seq x y z
N MET A 1 16.28 36.55 30.70
CA MET A 1 15.79 35.19 31.06
C MET A 1 14.29 35.15 30.83
N THR A 2 13.84 34.72 29.65
CA THR A 2 12.41 34.59 29.36
C THR A 2 11.95 33.19 29.75
N VAL A 3 11.05 33.19 30.73
CA VAL A 3 10.50 32.03 31.41
C VAL A 3 9.87 31.08 30.40
N ASN A 4 10.36 29.84 30.45
CA ASN A 4 9.89 28.64 29.77
C ASN A 4 8.47 28.30 30.25
N LYS A 5 7.48 29.12 29.88
CA LYS A 5 6.08 28.92 30.29
C LYS A 5 5.47 27.88 29.34
N ALA A 6 5.19 26.72 29.92
CA ALA A 6 4.54 25.55 29.34
C ALA A 6 5.41 24.56 28.53
N PRO A 7 6.43 23.94 29.16
CA PRO A 7 7.05 22.74 28.62
C PRO A 7 6.01 21.65 28.32
N TYR A 8 4.96 21.55 29.15
CA TYR A 8 3.86 20.61 28.96
C TYR A 8 3.02 20.87 27.71
N ILE A 9 2.79 22.14 27.32
CA ILE A 9 2.09 22.47 26.07
C ILE A 9 2.96 22.07 24.87
N ARG A 10 4.27 22.31 24.93
CA ARG A 10 5.19 21.86 23.87
C ARG A 10 5.19 20.34 23.74
N VAL A 11 5.27 19.61 24.86
CA VAL A 11 5.19 18.14 24.87
C VAL A 11 3.84 17.66 24.36
N PHE A 12 2.73 18.31 24.74
CA PHE A 12 1.40 17.96 24.25
C PHE A 12 1.24 18.21 22.74
N ILE A 13 1.76 19.33 22.22
CA ILE A 13 1.77 19.60 20.78
C ILE A 13 2.65 18.58 20.05
N LEU A 14 3.82 18.24 20.60
CA LEU A 14 4.70 17.22 20.03
C LEU A 14 4.02 15.85 20.03
N LEU A 15 3.36 15.48 21.13
CA LEU A 15 2.61 14.24 21.25
C LEU A 15 1.43 14.21 20.27
N ALA A 16 0.66 15.30 20.17
CA ALA A 16 -0.44 15.42 19.23
C ALA A 16 0.05 15.35 17.77
N ALA A 17 1.18 15.99 17.45
CA ALA A 17 1.81 15.89 16.14
C ALA A 17 2.27 14.45 15.85
N VAL A 18 2.88 13.77 16.82
CA VAL A 18 3.29 12.36 16.72
C VAL A 18 2.07 11.45 16.54
N VAL A 19 0.98 11.68 17.27
CA VAL A 19 -0.28 10.93 17.12
C VAL A 19 -0.89 11.18 15.73
N MET A 20 -0.88 12.43 15.26
CA MET A 20 -1.32 12.76 13.90
C MET A 20 -0.49 12.06 12.83
N LEU A 21 0.79 11.75 13.07
CA LEU A 21 1.60 10.95 12.14
C LEU A 21 1.11 9.50 12.00
N PHE A 22 0.27 8.98 12.89
CA PHE A 22 -0.33 7.64 12.71
C PHE A 22 -1.55 7.67 11.79
N PHE A 23 -2.19 8.84 11.59
CA PHE A 23 -3.31 8.99 10.65
C PHE A 23 -2.83 8.82 9.20
N ALA A 24 -3.53 7.98 8.43
CA ALA A 24 -3.19 7.71 7.03
C ALA A 24 -3.19 8.98 6.15
N PRO A 25 -4.19 9.90 6.25
CA PRO A 25 -4.19 11.14 5.47
C PRO A 25 -2.98 12.03 5.75
N THR A 26 -2.61 12.20 7.03
CA THR A 26 -1.47 13.02 7.45
C THR A 26 -0.16 12.44 6.93
N ARG A 27 0.00 11.11 6.92
CA ARG A 27 1.19 10.46 6.35
C ARG A 27 1.32 10.66 4.85
N GLU A 28 0.22 10.55 4.10
CA GLU A 28 0.24 10.83 2.66
C GLU A 28 0.55 12.30 2.39
N PHE A 29 -0.07 13.22 3.14
CA PHE A 29 0.21 14.64 3.06
C PHE A 29 1.68 14.96 3.31
N LEU A 30 2.27 14.38 4.36
CA LEU A 30 3.67 14.59 4.70
C LEU A 30 4.59 14.07 3.61
N LYS A 31 4.32 12.88 3.06
CA LYS A 31 5.10 12.30 1.96
C LYS A 31 5.08 13.22 0.74
N ILE A 32 3.90 13.69 0.34
CA ILE A 32 3.75 14.60 -0.81
C ILE A 32 4.50 15.91 -0.53
N THR A 33 4.33 16.48 0.66
CA THR A 33 4.96 17.75 1.06
C THR A 33 6.48 17.65 1.11
N PHE A 34 7.06 16.56 1.64
CA PHE A 34 8.51 16.37 1.63
C PHE A 34 9.05 16.08 0.23
N PHE A 35 8.35 15.25 -0.55
CA PHE A 35 8.79 14.87 -1.89
C PHE A 35 8.79 16.05 -2.87
N LEU A 36 7.79 16.94 -2.79
CA LEU A 36 7.75 18.16 -3.61
C LEU A 36 8.43 19.37 -2.96
N GLY A 37 8.56 19.39 -1.64
CA GLY A 37 9.22 20.49 -0.91
C GLY A 37 10.71 20.60 -1.23
N ILE A 38 11.41 19.48 -1.41
CA ILE A 38 12.83 19.48 -1.78
C ILE A 38 13.06 20.09 -3.18
N PRO A 39 12.38 19.62 -4.25
CA PRO A 39 12.43 20.28 -5.56
C PRO A 39 11.98 21.75 -5.52
N PHE A 40 10.92 22.05 -4.77
CA PHE A 40 10.42 23.42 -4.62
C PHE A 40 11.50 24.36 -4.09
N LEU A 41 12.13 23.98 -2.96
CA LEU A 41 13.20 24.77 -2.36
C LEU A 41 14.41 24.88 -3.29
N LEU A 42 14.78 23.79 -3.98
CA LEU A 42 15.89 23.80 -4.93
C LEU A 42 15.65 24.78 -6.07
N PHE A 43 14.50 24.69 -6.76
CA PHE A 43 14.17 25.59 -7.86
C PHE A 43 13.96 27.02 -7.40
N TYR A 44 13.38 27.23 -6.23
CA TYR A 44 13.18 28.56 -5.65
C TYR A 44 14.51 29.22 -5.28
N VAL A 45 15.42 28.49 -4.62
CA VAL A 45 16.76 28.99 -4.30
C VAL A 45 17.55 29.25 -5.57
N LEU A 46 17.48 28.36 -6.56
CA LEU A 46 18.15 28.56 -7.84
C LEU A 46 17.60 29.79 -8.58
N MET A 47 16.28 30.00 -8.57
CA MET A 47 15.63 31.21 -9.09
C MET A 47 16.12 32.48 -8.38
N SER A 48 16.29 32.44 -7.05
CA SER A 48 16.74 33.60 -6.26
C SER A 48 18.19 34.02 -6.56
N ARG A 49 19.01 33.11 -7.10
CA ARG A 49 20.41 33.36 -7.47
C ARG A 49 20.57 33.84 -8.91
N GLN A 50 19.55 33.75 -9.75
CA GLN A 50 19.59 34.21 -11.14
C GLN A 50 19.32 35.72 -11.21
N ILE A 51 19.86 36.37 -12.25
CA ILE A 51 19.56 37.78 -12.55
C ILE A 51 18.08 37.90 -12.87
N ARG A 52 17.40 38.87 -12.24
CA ARG A 52 15.96 39.09 -12.43
C ARG A 52 15.65 39.29 -13.91
N TYR A 53 14.56 38.68 -14.37
CA TYR A 53 14.07 38.72 -15.77
C TYR A 53 15.01 38.13 -16.83
N SER A 54 16.01 37.35 -16.43
CA SER A 54 16.81 36.56 -17.37
C SER A 54 16.05 35.31 -17.85
N LEU A 55 16.39 34.79 -19.03
CA LEU A 55 15.88 33.51 -19.54
C LEU A 55 15.92 32.36 -18.50
N PRO A 56 17.04 32.10 -17.78
CA PRO A 56 17.07 31.07 -16.73
C PRO A 56 16.16 31.39 -15.55
N TRP A 57 15.91 32.67 -15.23
CA TRP A 57 14.96 33.07 -14.19
C TRP A 57 13.52 32.68 -14.56
N PHE A 58 13.11 32.88 -15.82
CA PHE A 58 11.80 32.45 -16.31
C PHE A 58 11.64 30.92 -16.27
N ILE A 59 12.67 30.17 -16.69
CA ILE A 59 12.66 28.70 -16.64
C ILE A 59 12.47 28.22 -15.20
N CYS A 60 13.19 28.79 -14.24
CA CYS A 60 13.04 28.44 -12.83
C CYS A 60 11.65 28.81 -12.29
N GLY A 61 11.10 29.96 -12.70
CA GLY A 61 9.74 30.37 -12.33
C GLY A 61 8.68 29.38 -12.83
N ILE A 62 8.79 28.91 -14.08
CA ILE A 62 7.91 27.87 -14.62
C ILE A 62 8.06 26.55 -13.85
N LEU A 63 9.28 26.15 -13.51
CA LEU A 63 9.52 24.95 -12.71
C LEU A 63 8.90 25.04 -11.32
N VAL A 64 9.04 26.19 -10.63
CA VAL A 64 8.39 26.43 -9.34
C VAL A 64 6.87 26.37 -9.47
N LEU A 65 6.29 27.02 -10.48
CA LEU A 65 4.85 26.95 -10.75
C LEU A 65 4.38 25.51 -11.06
N GLY A 66 5.17 24.75 -11.81
CA GLY A 66 4.89 23.35 -12.10
C GLY A 66 4.87 22.48 -10.84
N VAL A 67 5.83 22.69 -9.93
CA VAL A 67 5.86 21.99 -8.63
C VAL A 67 4.65 22.37 -7.76
N ILE A 68 4.25 23.65 -7.73
CA ILE A 68 3.05 24.09 -7.00
C ILE A 68 1.78 23.47 -7.61
N GLY A 69 1.65 23.49 -8.94
CA GLY A 69 0.50 22.90 -9.64
C GLY A 69 0.40 21.40 -9.39
N LEU A 70 1.51 20.67 -9.48
CA LEU A 70 1.57 19.25 -9.17
C LEU A 70 1.23 18.98 -7.70
N TYR A 71 1.71 19.81 -6.78
CA TYR A 71 1.37 19.71 -5.36
C TYR A 71 -0.14 19.85 -5.13
N GLY A 72 -0.76 20.90 -5.69
CA GLY A 72 -2.20 21.10 -5.61
C GLY A 72 -2.99 19.93 -6.19
N TYR A 73 -2.58 19.43 -7.36
CA TYR A 73 -3.20 18.26 -7.99
C TYR A 73 -3.12 17.01 -7.10
N MET A 74 -1.95 16.74 -6.51
CA MET A 74 -1.76 15.60 -5.61
C MET A 74 -2.58 15.73 -4.31
N LEU A 75 -2.76 16.94 -3.79
CA LEU A 75 -3.61 17.18 -2.62
C LEU A 75 -5.10 16.94 -2.90
N VAL A 76 -5.58 17.34 -4.08
CA VAL A 76 -6.98 17.12 -4.48
C VAL A 76 -7.30 15.62 -4.60
N HIS A 77 -6.35 14.81 -5.08
CA HIS A 77 -6.52 13.36 -5.24
C HIS A 77 -6.09 12.54 -4.01
N LEU A 78 -5.62 13.19 -2.95
CA LEU A 78 -5.23 12.56 -1.70
C LEU A 78 -6.34 11.70 -1.07
N PRO A 79 -7.62 12.14 -0.96
CA PRO A 79 -8.66 11.30 -0.38
C PRO A 79 -8.85 9.99 -1.15
N GLN A 80 -8.82 10.04 -2.48
CA GLN A 80 -8.93 8.85 -3.34
C GLN A 80 -7.77 7.88 -3.11
N ARG A 81 -6.54 8.39 -2.97
CA ARG A 81 -5.35 7.54 -2.71
C ARG A 81 -5.42 6.84 -1.35
N VAL A 82 -5.92 7.52 -0.34
CA VAL A 82 -6.15 6.94 0.99
C VAL A 82 -7.21 5.84 0.91
N GLU A 83 -8.32 6.08 0.21
CA GLU A 83 -9.40 5.10 0.04
C GLU A 83 -8.95 3.85 -0.71
N VAL A 84 -8.21 4.02 -1.82
CA VAL A 84 -7.59 2.90 -2.56
C VAL A 84 -6.69 2.06 -1.65
N ARG A 85 -5.86 2.71 -0.82
CA ARG A 85 -4.99 1.99 0.12
C ARG A 85 -5.78 1.24 1.18
N GLU A 86 -6.87 1.82 1.66
CA GLU A 86 -7.70 1.20 2.68
C GLU A 86 -8.41 -0.04 2.13
N ILE A 87 -9.01 0.05 0.94
CA ILE A 87 -9.60 -1.09 0.23
C ILE A 87 -8.55 -2.20 0.03
N ILE A 88 -7.34 -1.86 -0.40
CA ILE A 88 -6.26 -2.85 -0.59
C ILE A 88 -5.87 -3.51 0.75
N ARG A 89 -5.82 -2.73 1.84
CA ARG A 89 -5.47 -3.22 3.17
C ARG A 89 -6.55 -4.15 3.73
N GLU A 90 -7.81 -3.75 3.61
CA GLU A 90 -8.96 -4.52 4.07
C GLU A 90 -9.11 -5.82 3.26
N GLY A 91 -9.09 -5.73 1.93
CA GLY A 91 -9.08 -6.90 1.05
C GLY A 91 -7.90 -7.84 1.35
N GLY A 92 -6.70 -7.31 1.59
CA GLY A 92 -5.54 -8.12 1.95
C GLY A 92 -5.68 -8.83 3.30
N THR A 93 -6.39 -8.21 4.24
CA THR A 93 -6.73 -8.81 5.54
C THR A 93 -7.77 -9.92 5.37
N LEU A 94 -8.79 -9.71 4.53
CA LEU A 94 -9.80 -10.72 4.21
C LEU A 94 -9.18 -11.95 3.52
N VAL A 95 -8.27 -11.76 2.55
CA VAL A 95 -7.50 -12.86 1.95
C VAL A 95 -6.68 -13.60 3.02
N ALA A 96 -6.10 -12.87 3.97
CA ALA A 96 -5.33 -13.48 5.05
C ALA A 96 -6.17 -14.34 5.99
N GLU A 97 -7.43 -13.96 6.20
CA GLU A 97 -8.40 -14.69 6.99
C GLU A 97 -9.09 -15.84 6.23
N GLY A 98 -8.74 -16.06 4.95
CA GLY A 98 -9.37 -17.06 4.08
C GLY A 98 -10.76 -16.66 3.56
N LYS A 99 -11.17 -15.41 3.76
CA LYS A 99 -12.46 -14.85 3.29
C LYS A 99 -12.31 -14.29 1.87
N TYR A 100 -11.99 -15.16 0.92
CA TYR A 100 -11.64 -14.75 -0.45
C TYR A 100 -12.79 -14.05 -1.19
N ASP A 101 -14.03 -14.51 -1.03
CA ASP A 101 -15.18 -13.92 -1.72
C ASP A 101 -15.43 -12.48 -1.25
N HIS A 102 -15.39 -12.24 0.07
CA HIS A 102 -15.46 -10.90 0.63
C HIS A 102 -14.29 -10.01 0.22
N ALA A 103 -13.08 -10.58 0.10
CA ALA A 103 -11.93 -9.82 -0.39
C ALA A 103 -12.13 -9.36 -1.85
N ILE A 104 -12.71 -10.21 -2.69
CA ILE A 104 -13.03 -9.89 -4.09
C ILE A 104 -14.07 -8.77 -4.16
N GLU A 105 -15.14 -8.85 -3.37
CA GLU A 105 -16.16 -7.79 -3.25
C GLU A 105 -15.55 -6.46 -2.81
N GLU A 106 -14.61 -6.50 -1.86
CA GLU A 106 -13.91 -5.30 -1.40
C GLU A 106 -13.04 -4.71 -2.52
N TYR A 107 -12.28 -5.53 -3.24
CA TYR A 107 -11.48 -5.07 -4.38
C TYR A 107 -12.32 -4.50 -5.53
N GLN A 108 -13.54 -4.97 -5.76
CA GLN A 108 -14.44 -4.39 -6.76
C GLN A 108 -14.73 -2.91 -6.52
N ARG A 109 -14.64 -2.43 -5.27
CA ARG A 109 -14.80 -1.00 -4.96
C ARG A 109 -13.72 -0.12 -5.60
N LEU A 110 -12.56 -0.68 -5.96
CA LEU A 110 -11.50 0.03 -6.68
C LEU A 110 -11.95 0.51 -8.07
N GLU A 111 -12.91 -0.15 -8.71
CA GLU A 111 -13.45 0.26 -10.00
C GLU A 111 -14.10 1.65 -9.92
N LYS A 112 -14.85 1.91 -8.84
CA LYS A 112 -15.51 3.21 -8.60
C LYS A 112 -14.52 4.37 -8.44
N LEU A 113 -13.27 4.05 -8.11
CA LEU A 113 -12.17 5.00 -7.98
C LEU A 113 -11.32 5.10 -9.25
N GLY A 114 -11.78 4.52 -10.37
CA GLY A 114 -11.06 4.49 -11.65
C GLY A 114 -9.81 3.61 -11.62
N GLN A 115 -9.69 2.68 -10.67
CA GLN A 115 -8.54 1.79 -10.51
C GLN A 115 -8.84 0.37 -11.03
N ALA A 116 -9.48 0.25 -12.20
CA ALA A 116 -9.90 -1.02 -12.77
C ALA A 116 -8.75 -2.02 -12.97
N GLU A 117 -7.59 -1.55 -13.45
CA GLU A 117 -6.40 -2.41 -13.62
C GLU A 117 -5.92 -3.01 -12.29
N LYS A 118 -5.89 -2.21 -11.22
CA LYS A 118 -5.52 -2.69 -9.88
C LYS A 118 -6.58 -3.61 -9.29
N MET A 119 -7.86 -3.35 -9.56
CA MET A 119 -8.94 -4.24 -9.16
C MET A 119 -8.70 -5.64 -9.76
N GLU A 120 -8.49 -5.72 -11.07
CA GLU A 120 -8.28 -6.99 -11.76
C GLU A 120 -7.04 -7.72 -11.25
N GLU A 121 -5.93 -7.00 -11.04
CA GLU A 121 -4.72 -7.54 -10.42
C GLU A 121 -5.02 -8.13 -9.04
N LYS A 122 -5.71 -7.39 -8.17
CA LYS A 122 -5.98 -7.87 -6.80
C LYS A 122 -7.00 -9.01 -6.74
N ILE A 123 -8.01 -8.99 -7.60
CA ILE A 123 -8.99 -10.07 -7.72
C ILE A 123 -8.32 -11.34 -8.25
N SER A 124 -7.44 -11.23 -9.25
CA SER A 124 -6.73 -12.40 -9.79
C SER A 124 -5.82 -13.04 -8.74
N LEU A 125 -5.05 -12.24 -7.99
CA LEU A 125 -4.25 -12.72 -6.85
C LEU A 125 -5.11 -13.39 -5.77
N ALA A 126 -6.26 -12.80 -5.43
CA ALA A 126 -7.17 -13.38 -4.44
C ALA A 126 -7.72 -14.73 -4.90
N ARG A 127 -8.04 -14.87 -6.19
CA ARG A 127 -8.50 -16.14 -6.79
C ARG A 127 -7.40 -17.20 -6.81
N GLN A 128 -6.16 -16.82 -7.11
CA GLN A 128 -5.02 -17.74 -7.05
C GLN A 128 -4.83 -18.28 -5.62
N GLU A 129 -4.87 -17.40 -4.62
CA GLU A 129 -4.79 -17.82 -3.20
C GLU A 129 -5.99 -18.71 -2.81
N GLN A 130 -7.20 -18.40 -3.27
CA GLN A 130 -8.39 -19.22 -3.03
C GLN A 130 -8.24 -20.63 -3.62
N GLN A 131 -7.81 -20.73 -4.88
CA GLN A 131 -7.59 -22.01 -5.56
C GLN A 131 -6.51 -22.84 -4.85
N ALA A 132 -5.40 -22.22 -4.49
CA ALA A 132 -4.31 -22.88 -3.77
C ALA A 132 -4.77 -23.37 -2.38
N ALA A 133 -5.58 -22.59 -1.66
CA ALA A 133 -6.17 -23.00 -0.39
C ALA A 133 -7.14 -24.19 -0.53
N GLN A 134 -7.98 -24.18 -1.56
CA GLN A 134 -8.90 -25.29 -1.87
C GLN A 134 -8.12 -26.58 -2.19
N GLN A 135 -7.06 -26.49 -3.00
CA GLN A 135 -6.19 -27.63 -3.30
C GLN A 135 -5.52 -28.17 -2.03
N LEU A 136 -5.02 -27.30 -1.16
CA LEU A 136 -4.45 -27.71 0.12
C LEU A 136 -5.46 -28.44 1.00
N GLU A 137 -6.70 -27.94 1.06
CA GLU A 137 -7.77 -28.58 1.83
C GLU A 137 -8.14 -29.96 1.25
N GLN A 138 -8.25 -30.08 -0.08
CA GLN A 138 -8.45 -31.36 -0.76
C GLN A 138 -7.32 -32.35 -0.46
N ALA A 139 -6.06 -31.89 -0.48
CA ALA A 139 -4.91 -32.72 -0.12
C ALA A 139 -4.99 -33.20 1.34
N ARG A 140 -5.37 -32.32 2.27
CA ARG A 140 -5.59 -32.69 3.69
C ARG A 140 -6.70 -33.73 3.84
N GLN A 141 -7.80 -33.60 3.12
CA GLN A 141 -8.89 -34.57 3.12
C GLN A 141 -8.42 -35.94 2.58
N LYS A 142 -7.65 -35.96 1.50
CA LYS A 142 -7.06 -37.20 0.95
C LYS A 142 -6.09 -37.88 1.91
N LEU A 143 -5.28 -37.10 2.63
CA LEU A 143 -4.42 -37.62 3.70
C LEU A 143 -5.23 -38.23 4.85
N ALA A 144 -6.30 -37.56 5.27
CA ALA A 144 -7.19 -38.08 6.31
C ALA A 144 -7.89 -39.38 5.89
N GLN A 145 -8.17 -39.54 4.59
CA GLN A 145 -8.70 -40.77 3.99
C GLN A 145 -7.64 -41.87 3.79
N GLY A 146 -6.36 -41.60 4.10
CA GLY A 146 -5.25 -42.54 3.93
C GLY A 146 -4.64 -42.58 2.53
N ASP A 147 -5.17 -41.81 1.58
CA ASP A 147 -4.70 -41.75 0.20
C ASP A 147 -3.53 -40.75 0.07
N LYS A 148 -2.35 -41.22 0.49
CA LYS A 148 -1.11 -40.43 0.47
C LYS A 148 -0.61 -40.11 -0.94
N GLN A 149 -0.96 -40.90 -1.95
CA GLN A 149 -0.50 -40.67 -3.32
C GLN A 149 -1.29 -39.53 -3.96
N ALA A 150 -2.62 -39.57 -3.89
CA ALA A 150 -3.45 -38.49 -4.42
C ALA A 150 -3.15 -37.14 -3.72
N ALA A 151 -2.93 -37.16 -2.40
CA ALA A 151 -2.56 -35.95 -1.68
C ALA A 151 -1.23 -35.33 -2.14
N ARG A 152 -0.24 -36.15 -2.53
CA ARG A 152 1.05 -35.66 -3.04
C ARG A 152 0.90 -34.98 -4.39
N GLU A 153 0.12 -35.57 -5.29
CA GLU A 153 -0.13 -34.99 -6.61
C GLU A 153 -0.81 -33.63 -6.48
N ILE A 154 -1.81 -33.52 -5.60
CA ILE A 154 -2.50 -32.24 -5.35
C ILE A 154 -1.51 -31.21 -4.78
N ILE A 155 -0.71 -31.57 -3.76
CA ILE A 155 0.30 -30.68 -3.16
C ILE A 155 1.34 -30.20 -4.18
N ALA A 156 1.76 -31.06 -5.11
CA ALA A 156 2.74 -30.73 -6.13
C ALA A 156 2.21 -29.71 -7.15
N ASN A 157 0.89 -29.66 -7.36
CA ASN A 157 0.23 -28.78 -8.32
C ASN A 157 -0.20 -27.43 -7.70
N ILE A 158 0.03 -27.21 -6.41
CA ILE A 158 -0.30 -25.94 -5.76
C ILE A 158 0.60 -24.83 -6.31
N GLU A 159 0.00 -23.73 -6.74
CA GLU A 159 0.71 -22.61 -7.35
C GLU A 159 1.77 -22.02 -6.40
N PRO A 160 3.04 -21.93 -6.83
CA PRO A 160 4.12 -21.44 -5.97
C PRO A 160 3.95 -19.95 -5.67
N GLY A 161 4.31 -19.55 -4.44
CA GLY A 161 4.21 -18.15 -4.00
C GLY A 161 2.92 -17.80 -3.27
N THR A 162 1.97 -18.72 -3.20
CA THR A 162 0.76 -18.60 -2.37
C THR A 162 1.05 -18.99 -0.91
N ARG A 163 0.20 -18.55 0.02
CA ARG A 163 0.30 -18.97 1.43
C ARG A 163 0.08 -20.46 1.59
N ALA A 164 -0.87 -21.00 0.84
CA ALA A 164 -1.16 -22.43 0.81
C ALA A 164 0.05 -23.25 0.33
N ALA A 165 0.87 -22.74 -0.61
CA ALA A 165 2.10 -23.42 -1.03
C ALA A 165 3.15 -23.51 0.09
N VAL A 166 3.23 -22.50 0.97
CA VAL A 166 4.12 -22.53 2.15
C VAL A 166 3.66 -23.64 3.10
N GLU A 167 2.37 -23.69 3.42
CA GLU A 167 1.78 -24.73 4.26
C GLU A 167 1.92 -26.13 3.63
N ALA A 168 1.73 -26.24 2.31
CA ALA A 168 1.88 -27.49 1.57
C ALA A 168 3.32 -28.02 1.64
N ARG A 169 4.31 -27.11 1.57
CA ARG A 169 5.73 -27.46 1.71
C ARG A 169 6.04 -28.00 3.09
N ASP A 170 5.45 -27.43 4.14
CA ASP A 170 5.65 -27.91 5.50
C ASP A 170 4.92 -29.24 5.75
N LEU A 171 3.73 -29.42 5.17
CA LEU A 171 3.01 -30.70 5.19
C LEU A 171 3.82 -31.81 4.50
N ARG A 172 4.49 -31.48 3.38
CA ARG A 172 5.38 -32.40 2.67
C ARG A 172 6.52 -32.89 3.56
N LYS A 173 7.21 -31.96 4.24
CA LYS A 173 8.30 -32.31 5.18
C LYS A 173 7.84 -33.21 6.33
N GLN A 174 6.67 -32.93 6.93
CA GLN A 174 6.11 -33.73 8.02
C GLN A 174 5.79 -35.17 7.59
N LEU A 175 5.44 -35.37 6.33
CA LEU A 175 5.15 -36.67 5.74
C LEU A 175 6.41 -37.45 5.30
N GLY A 176 7.61 -36.92 5.57
CA GLY A 176 8.88 -37.55 5.18
C GLY A 176 9.16 -37.48 3.68
N LEU A 177 8.72 -36.40 3.02
CA LEU A 177 8.86 -36.11 1.59
C LEU A 177 9.61 -34.80 1.34
#